data_AF-A0A5B8XNK4-F1
#
_entry.id   AF-A0A5B8XNK4-F1
#
_cell.length_a   1.000
_cell.length_b   1.000
_cell.length_c   1.000
_cell.angle_alpha   90.00
_cell.angle_beta   90.00
_cell.angle_gamma   90.00
#
_symmetry.space_group_name_H-M   'P 1'
#
loop_
_entity.id
_entity.type
_entity.pdbx_description
1 polymer ?
#
loop_
_entity_poly.entity_id
_entity_poly.type
_entity_poly.pdbx_seq_one_letter_code
_entity_poly.pdbx_strand_id
1 'polypeptide(L)'
;MQDQITNQSRGSHWTRWAFRALLHCSAVLIMAGLFISFFMTEAIWSVMGHAISDAQVQNKMWTEGLLITGLAACFWAMLYIAFAYFREGRKARKKMAIVKVTGTVLTETLIVFPIFLLLTFGLAQMAVNSMAGLLSTLGVYEAARTIAVWGPEQGHNRTGSGAVTNAHIRDRARIAAAAVIAPVATPLARSANFCDRSDTFNRTIRGMAAAGLMPTVVGTAEVASLSQALGTESYMRRGPAQFASAYCGTNVTFTGGIITQMASSDRTTFTTRLTYDHKIQFPFMGRVFGQMSATGYTTRITRAYSMTQHLSPNPILPKSNDIL
;
A
#
# COMPACT_ATOMS: atom_id res chain seq x y z
N MET A 1 -51.84 -42.38 -36.39
CA MET A 1 -50.41 -42.64 -36.73
C MET A 1 -49.57 -41.36 -36.88
N GLN A 2 -50.16 -40.15 -36.94
CA GLN A 2 -49.41 -38.88 -37.05
C GLN A 2 -48.85 -38.33 -35.71
N ASP A 3 -49.35 -38.77 -34.56
CA ASP A 3 -48.90 -38.25 -33.26
C ASP A 3 -47.57 -38.84 -32.74
N GLN A 4 -47.05 -39.91 -33.37
CA GLN A 4 -45.76 -40.49 -32.97
C GLN A 4 -44.54 -39.80 -33.60
N ILE A 5 -44.72 -39.00 -34.66
CA ILE A 5 -43.59 -38.35 -35.36
C ILE A 5 -43.21 -37.01 -34.69
N THR A 6 -44.13 -36.35 -33.98
CA THR A 6 -43.89 -35.05 -33.34
C THR A 6 -43.13 -35.14 -32.01
N ASN A 7 -43.15 -36.29 -31.32
CA ASN A 7 -42.42 -36.47 -30.07
C ASN A 7 -40.92 -36.79 -30.23
N GLN A 8 -40.49 -37.35 -31.38
CA GLN A 8 -39.07 -37.62 -31.62
C GLN A 8 -38.24 -36.34 -31.90
N SER A 9 -38.84 -35.29 -32.47
CA SER A 9 -38.11 -34.06 -32.79
C SER A 9 -37.80 -33.19 -31.56
N ARG A 10 -38.65 -33.24 -30.52
CA ARG A 10 -38.49 -32.46 -29.28
C ARG A 10 -37.31 -32.91 -28.41
N GLY A 11 -37.03 -34.21 -28.34
CA GLY A 11 -35.91 -34.75 -27.53
C GLY A 11 -34.54 -34.27 -28.01
N SER A 12 -34.36 -34.08 -29.32
CA SER A 12 -33.08 -33.68 -29.92
C SER A 12 -32.69 -32.21 -29.67
N HIS A 13 -33.67 -31.35 -29.36
CA HIS A 13 -33.42 -29.93 -29.13
C HIS A 13 -32.90 -29.69 -27.71
N TRP A 14 -33.51 -30.32 -26.70
CA TRP A 14 -33.10 -30.21 -25.30
C TRP A 14 -31.66 -30.64 -25.05
N THR A 15 -31.24 -31.75 -25.65
CA THR A 15 -29.86 -32.26 -25.50
C THR A 15 -28.82 -31.29 -26.09
N ARG A 16 -29.12 -30.65 -27.22
CA ARG A 16 -28.24 -29.63 -27.83
C ARG A 16 -28.11 -28.38 -26.97
N TRP A 17 -29.21 -27.92 -26.36
CA TRP A 17 -29.20 -26.77 -25.47
C TRP A 17 -28.42 -27.06 -24.18
N ALA A 18 -28.67 -28.22 -23.56
CA ALA A 18 -27.94 -28.65 -22.37
C ALA A 18 -26.43 -28.73 -22.63
N PHE A 19 -26.01 -29.32 -23.76
CA PHE A 19 -24.60 -29.41 -24.12
C PHE A 19 -23.94 -28.03 -24.32
N ARG A 20 -24.62 -27.09 -24.97
CA ARG A 20 -24.12 -25.72 -25.15
C ARG A 20 -24.01 -24.98 -23.82
N ALA A 21 -25.00 -25.14 -22.93
CA ALA A 21 -24.96 -24.56 -21.60
C ALA A 21 -23.77 -25.10 -20.81
N LEU A 22 -23.53 -26.42 -20.85
CA LEU A 22 -22.38 -27.05 -20.20
C LEU A 22 -21.05 -26.51 -20.73
N LEU A 23 -20.90 -26.32 -22.05
CA LEU A 23 -19.70 -25.73 -22.65
C LEU A 23 -19.47 -24.28 -22.22
N HIS A 24 -20.54 -23.49 -22.08
CA HIS A 24 -20.40 -22.12 -21.59
C HIS A 24 -20.06 -22.08 -20.10
N CYS A 25 -20.71 -22.90 -19.28
CA CYS A 25 -20.37 -23.01 -17.86
C CYS A 25 -18.92 -23.46 -17.66
N SER A 26 -18.44 -24.44 -18.42
CA SER A 26 -17.05 -24.89 -18.32
C SER A 26 -16.06 -23.80 -18.74
N ALA A 27 -16.35 -23.06 -19.82
CA ALA A 27 -15.52 -21.93 -20.23
C ALA A 27 -15.45 -20.83 -19.17
N VAL A 28 -16.57 -20.50 -18.51
CA VAL A 28 -16.60 -19.52 -17.41
C VAL A 28 -15.75 -19.99 -16.24
N LEU A 29 -15.86 -21.26 -15.84
CA LEU A 29 -15.05 -21.83 -14.76
C LEU A 29 -13.55 -21.82 -15.09
N ILE A 30 -13.17 -22.12 -16.34
CA ILE A 30 -11.78 -22.04 -16.80
C ILE A 30 -11.27 -20.59 -16.72
N MET A 31 -12.06 -19.61 -17.15
CA MET A 31 -11.67 -18.19 -17.08
C MET A 31 -11.55 -17.70 -15.64
N ALA A 32 -12.46 -18.11 -14.75
CA ALA A 32 -12.36 -17.81 -13.33
C ALA A 32 -11.08 -18.41 -12.72
N GLY A 33 -10.77 -19.67 -13.06
CA GLY A 33 -9.52 -20.32 -12.64
C GLY A 33 -8.28 -19.60 -13.16
N LEU A 34 -8.29 -19.15 -14.41
CA LEU A 34 -7.19 -18.36 -14.97
C LEU A 34 -7.01 -17.03 -14.26
N PHE A 35 -8.10 -16.29 -13.99
CA PHE A 35 -8.02 -15.05 -13.21
C PHE A 35 -7.43 -15.29 -11.83
N ILE A 36 -7.90 -16.32 -11.11
CA ILE A 36 -7.35 -16.68 -9.81
C ILE A 36 -5.85 -16.99 -9.93
N SER A 37 -5.45 -17.81 -10.91
CA SER A 37 -4.03 -18.18 -11.09
C SER A 37 -3.12 -17.00 -11.43
N PHE A 38 -3.60 -16.01 -12.19
CA PHE A 38 -2.80 -14.88 -12.62
C PHE A 38 -2.57 -13.86 -11.50
N PHE A 39 -3.54 -13.75 -10.59
CA PHE A 39 -3.49 -12.79 -9.48
C PHE A 39 -3.06 -13.41 -8.15
N MET A 40 -3.08 -14.74 -7.99
CA MET A 40 -2.62 -15.39 -6.76
C MET A 40 -1.12 -15.66 -6.76
N THR A 41 -0.45 -15.19 -5.70
CA THR A 41 0.92 -15.57 -5.36
C THR A 41 0.94 -16.81 -4.47
N GLU A 42 2.10 -17.47 -4.32
CA GLU A 42 2.25 -18.64 -3.43
C GLU A 42 1.81 -18.35 -1.98
N ALA A 43 2.03 -17.13 -1.50
CA ALA A 43 1.62 -16.70 -0.17
C ALA A 43 0.08 -16.69 0.00
N ILE A 44 -0.66 -16.36 -1.05
CA ILE A 44 -2.13 -16.33 -1.00
C ILE A 44 -2.68 -17.76 -0.99
N TRP A 45 -2.04 -18.69 -1.70
CA TRP A 45 -2.42 -20.10 -1.67
C TRP A 45 -2.30 -20.72 -0.27
N SER A 46 -1.23 -20.41 0.47
CA SER A 46 -1.06 -20.92 1.84
C SER A 46 -2.09 -20.34 2.80
N VAL A 47 -2.37 -19.04 2.69
CA VAL A 47 -3.41 -18.36 3.48
C VAL A 47 -4.80 -18.90 3.15
N MET A 48 -5.08 -19.18 1.88
CA MET A 48 -6.37 -19.73 1.46
C MET A 48 -6.58 -21.14 2.02
N GLY A 49 -5.52 -21.96 2.09
CA GLY A 49 -5.56 -23.28 2.74
C GLY A 49 -5.93 -23.20 4.24
N HIS A 50 -5.46 -22.17 4.94
CA HIS A 50 -5.82 -21.93 6.35
C HIS A 50 -7.18 -21.22 6.52
N ALA A 51 -7.62 -20.46 5.53
CA ALA A 51 -8.90 -19.76 5.54
C ALA A 51 -10.10 -20.70 5.37
N ILE A 52 -9.93 -21.83 4.67
CA ILE A 52 -10.99 -22.81 4.41
C ILE A 52 -11.51 -23.47 5.70
N SER A 53 -10.71 -23.51 6.76
CA SER A 53 -11.13 -24.07 8.06
C SER A 53 -11.91 -23.09 8.95
N ASP A 54 -12.01 -21.81 8.59
CA ASP A 54 -12.74 -20.80 9.36
C ASP A 54 -14.11 -20.48 8.73
N ALA A 55 -15.18 -20.78 9.46
CA ALA A 55 -16.56 -20.58 9.01
C ALA A 55 -16.91 -19.11 8.71
N GLN A 56 -16.29 -18.14 9.39
CA GLN A 56 -16.52 -16.72 9.09
C GLN A 56 -15.87 -16.30 7.77
N VAL A 57 -14.70 -16.85 7.47
CA VAL A 57 -13.97 -16.57 6.23
C VAL A 57 -14.67 -17.26 5.05
N GLN A 58 -15.23 -18.45 5.26
CA GLN A 58 -15.98 -19.18 4.25
C GLN A 58 -17.17 -18.38 3.68
N ASN A 59 -17.95 -17.72 4.54
CA ASN A 59 -19.09 -16.88 4.09
C ASN A 59 -18.63 -15.70 3.23
N LYS A 60 -17.52 -15.05 3.57
CA LYS A 60 -16.95 -13.96 2.77
C LYS A 60 -16.37 -14.48 1.45
N MET A 61 -15.63 -15.59 1.48
CA MET A 61 -15.09 -16.23 0.28
C MET A 61 -16.20 -16.60 -0.71
N TRP A 62 -17.38 -17.00 -0.25
CA TRP A 62 -18.50 -17.32 -1.14
C TRP A 62 -19.01 -16.09 -1.90
N THR A 63 -19.14 -14.95 -1.23
CA THR A 63 -19.56 -13.70 -1.89
C THR A 63 -18.53 -13.20 -2.90
N GLU A 64 -17.24 -13.26 -2.56
CA GLU A 64 -16.16 -12.86 -3.46
C GLU A 64 -15.99 -13.85 -4.62
N GLY A 65 -16.13 -15.16 -4.38
CA GLY A 65 -16.08 -16.20 -5.39
C GLY A 65 -17.22 -16.10 -6.40
N LEU A 66 -18.44 -15.76 -5.95
CA LEU A 66 -19.57 -15.46 -6.83
C LEU A 66 -19.28 -14.23 -7.70
N LEU A 67 -18.67 -13.19 -7.13
CA LEU A 67 -18.31 -11.98 -7.85
C LEU A 67 -17.25 -12.25 -8.93
N ILE A 68 -16.20 -13.02 -8.61
CA ILE A 68 -15.17 -13.44 -9.57
C ILE A 68 -15.79 -14.28 -10.68
N THR A 69 -16.67 -15.22 -10.33
CA THR A 69 -17.37 -16.05 -11.32
C THR A 69 -18.28 -15.21 -12.22
N GLY A 70 -18.97 -14.21 -11.66
CA GLY A 70 -19.77 -13.24 -12.41
C GLY A 70 -18.92 -12.41 -13.39
N LEU A 71 -17.78 -11.89 -12.94
CA LEU A 71 -16.85 -11.16 -13.81
C LEU A 71 -16.27 -12.06 -14.91
N ALA A 72 -15.91 -13.30 -14.59
CA ALA A 72 -15.46 -14.28 -15.57
C ALA A 72 -16.54 -14.59 -16.59
N ALA A 73 -17.81 -14.68 -16.17
CA ALA A 73 -18.95 -14.85 -17.07
C ALA A 73 -19.13 -13.67 -18.03
N CYS A 74 -19.05 -12.43 -17.51
CA CYS A 74 -19.10 -11.24 -18.34
C CYS A 74 -17.94 -11.18 -19.34
N PHE A 75 -16.73 -11.52 -18.91
CA PHE A 75 -15.56 -11.52 -19.77
C PHE A 75 -15.65 -12.59 -20.87
N TRP A 76 -16.06 -13.81 -20.52
CA TRP A 76 -16.34 -14.86 -21.49
C TRP A 76 -17.44 -14.46 -22.49
N ALA A 77 -18.52 -13.83 -22.02
CA ALA A 77 -19.59 -13.34 -22.90
C ALA A 77 -19.05 -12.31 -23.91
N MET A 78 -18.20 -11.38 -23.47
CA MET A 78 -17.54 -10.42 -24.37
C MET A 78 -16.64 -11.12 -25.40
N LEU A 79 -15.83 -12.11 -24.98
CA LEU A 79 -15.01 -12.90 -25.91
C LEU A 79 -15.85 -13.67 -26.91
N TYR A 80 -16.95 -14.27 -26.47
CA TYR A 80 -17.87 -15.01 -27.32
C TYR A 80 -18.54 -14.09 -28.35
N ILE A 81 -19.03 -12.93 -27.93
CA ILE A 81 -19.62 -11.92 -28.83
C ILE A 81 -18.58 -11.43 -29.83
N ALA A 82 -17.35 -11.13 -29.39
CA ALA A 82 -16.26 -10.72 -30.26
C ALA A 82 -15.94 -11.82 -31.28
N PHE A 83 -15.81 -13.08 -30.84
CA PHE A 83 -15.56 -14.22 -31.72
C PHE A 83 -16.70 -14.43 -32.73
N ALA A 84 -17.96 -14.35 -32.29
CA ALA A 84 -19.13 -14.44 -33.15
C ALA A 84 -19.12 -13.34 -34.21
N TYR A 85 -18.86 -12.09 -33.80
CA TYR A 85 -18.73 -10.94 -34.67
C TYR A 85 -17.60 -11.12 -35.70
N PHE A 86 -16.42 -11.61 -35.29
CA PHE A 86 -15.33 -11.90 -36.22
C PHE A 86 -15.69 -13.03 -37.21
N ARG A 87 -16.38 -14.08 -36.72
CA ARG A 87 -16.78 -15.22 -37.55
C ARG A 87 -17.82 -14.81 -38.59
N GLU A 88 -18.79 -14.00 -38.21
CA GLU A 88 -19.82 -13.46 -39.10
C GLU A 88 -19.25 -12.39 -40.02
N GLY A 89 -18.39 -11.52 -39.52
CA GLY A 89 -17.65 -10.54 -40.30
C GLY A 89 -16.78 -11.18 -41.40
N ARG A 90 -16.14 -12.33 -41.13
CA ARG A 90 -15.43 -13.10 -42.17
C ARG A 90 -16.38 -13.69 -43.24
N LYS A 91 -17.61 -14.06 -42.87
CA LYS A 91 -18.63 -14.53 -43.81
C LYS A 91 -19.22 -13.37 -44.63
N ALA A 92 -19.43 -12.22 -44.00
CA ALA A 92 -19.95 -11.01 -44.64
C ALA A 92 -18.91 -10.32 -45.56
N ARG A 93 -17.62 -10.35 -45.19
CA ARG A 93 -16.51 -9.86 -46.05
C ARG A 93 -16.37 -10.64 -47.37
N LYS A 94 -16.84 -11.88 -47.44
CA LYS A 94 -16.95 -12.61 -48.71
C LYS A 94 -18.10 -12.12 -49.60
N LYS A 95 -18.98 -11.25 -49.11
CA LYS A 95 -20.22 -10.85 -49.81
C LYS A 95 -20.48 -9.34 -49.92
N MET A 96 -19.75 -8.46 -49.24
CA MET A 96 -20.01 -7.02 -49.34
C MET A 96 -18.73 -6.19 -49.45
N ALA A 97 -18.54 -5.63 -50.65
CA ALA A 97 -17.76 -4.42 -50.86
C ALA A 97 -18.37 -3.27 -50.07
N ILE A 98 -17.49 -2.54 -49.36
CA ILE A 98 -17.56 -1.11 -49.02
C ILE A 98 -18.94 -0.60 -48.60
N VAL A 99 -19.14 -0.32 -47.30
CA VAL A 99 -19.73 0.94 -46.79
C VAL A 99 -19.70 1.00 -45.25
N LYS A 100 -19.30 2.20 -44.80
CA LYS A 100 -19.40 2.90 -43.50
C LYS A 100 -18.67 2.37 -42.26
N VAL A 101 -17.57 3.07 -42.00
CA VAL A 101 -16.75 3.14 -40.79
C VAL A 101 -17.47 4.02 -39.75
N THR A 102 -18.10 3.40 -38.75
CA THR A 102 -18.61 4.11 -37.55
C THR A 102 -18.37 3.32 -36.25
N GLY A 103 -17.41 2.39 -36.26
CA GLY A 103 -17.01 1.59 -35.09
C GLY A 103 -15.57 1.80 -34.63
N THR A 104 -14.80 2.67 -35.30
CA THR A 104 -13.37 2.86 -35.04
C THR A 104 -13.08 3.55 -33.70
N VAL A 105 -13.97 4.43 -33.23
CA VAL A 105 -13.73 5.23 -32.01
C VAL A 105 -13.60 4.36 -30.76
N LEU A 106 -14.42 3.32 -30.61
CA LEU A 106 -14.35 2.43 -29.43
C LEU A 106 -13.05 1.60 -29.45
N THR A 107 -12.68 1.06 -30.61
CA THR A 107 -11.44 0.28 -30.76
C THR A 107 -10.19 1.14 -30.61
N GLU A 108 -10.23 2.38 -31.09
CA GLU A 108 -9.15 3.35 -30.93
C GLU A 108 -8.99 3.74 -29.46
N THR A 109 -10.10 3.97 -28.76
CA THR A 109 -10.07 4.27 -27.32
C THR A 109 -9.52 3.08 -26.51
N LEU A 110 -9.89 1.83 -26.84
CA LEU A 110 -9.37 0.64 -26.16
C LEU A 110 -7.86 0.42 -26.35
N ILE A 111 -7.30 0.85 -27.48
CA ILE A 111 -5.85 0.77 -27.73
C ILE A 111 -5.11 1.89 -27.00
N VAL A 112 -5.68 3.11 -26.99
CA VAL A 112 -5.07 4.28 -26.35
C VAL A 112 -5.19 4.23 -24.82
N PHE A 113 -6.26 3.63 -24.29
CA PHE A 113 -6.57 3.67 -22.86
C PHE A 113 -5.49 3.04 -21.95
N PRO A 114 -4.91 1.85 -22.24
CA PRO A 114 -3.82 1.30 -21.43
C PRO A 114 -2.58 2.19 -21.41
N ILE A 115 -2.23 2.80 -22.54
CA ILE A 115 -1.09 3.73 -22.65
C ILE A 115 -1.37 4.98 -21.81
N PHE A 116 -2.58 5.53 -21.93
CA PHE A 116 -3.03 6.67 -21.13
C PHE A 116 -3.02 6.38 -19.62
N LEU A 117 -3.52 5.22 -19.19
CA LEU A 117 -3.49 4.81 -17.78
C LEU A 117 -2.07 4.64 -17.26
N LEU A 118 -1.19 4.00 -18.04
CA LEU A 118 0.21 3.82 -17.68
C LEU A 118 0.91 5.18 -17.52
N LEU A 119 0.68 6.12 -18.45
CA LEU A 119 1.24 7.47 -18.36
C LEU A 119 0.69 8.25 -17.17
N THR A 120 -0.63 8.20 -16.93
CA THR A 120 -1.29 8.91 -15.84
C THR A 120 -0.86 8.38 -14.46
N PHE A 121 -0.84 7.05 -14.28
CA PHE A 121 -0.38 6.44 -13.03
C PHE A 121 1.13 6.59 -12.83
N GLY A 122 1.92 6.62 -13.91
CA GLY A 122 3.35 6.89 -13.85
C GLY A 122 3.65 8.31 -13.36
N LEU A 123 2.94 9.30 -13.92
CA LEU A 123 3.03 10.70 -13.47
C LEU A 123 2.55 10.86 -12.02
N ALA A 124 1.43 10.23 -11.65
CA ALA A 124 0.92 10.25 -10.28
C ALA A 124 1.94 9.64 -9.29
N GLN A 125 2.55 8.49 -9.62
CA GLN A 125 3.57 7.88 -8.77
C GLN A 125 4.83 8.75 -8.66
N MET A 126 5.24 9.40 -9.74
CA MET A 126 6.37 10.33 -9.73
C MET A 126 6.10 11.54 -8.82
N ALA A 127 4.88 12.08 -8.85
CA ALA A 127 4.46 13.16 -7.95
C ALA A 127 4.51 12.72 -6.48
N VAL A 128 4.01 11.52 -6.16
CA VAL A 128 4.06 10.96 -4.80
C VAL A 128 5.50 10.72 -4.34
N ASN A 129 6.37 10.18 -5.20
CA ASN A 129 7.78 10.01 -4.90
C ASN A 129 8.47 11.36 -4.63
N SER A 130 8.11 12.41 -5.38
CA SER A 130 8.64 13.76 -5.19
C SER A 130 8.18 14.36 -3.86
N MET A 131 6.89 14.19 -3.50
CA MET A 131 6.37 14.59 -2.19
C MET A 131 7.07 13.84 -1.05
N ALA A 132 7.33 12.54 -1.19
CA ALA A 132 8.11 11.78 -0.21
C ALA A 132 9.57 12.28 -0.11
N GLY A 133 10.17 12.68 -1.23
CA GLY A 133 11.48 13.32 -1.28
C GLY A 133 11.54 14.66 -0.53
N LEU A 134 10.49 15.48 -0.62
CA LEU A 134 10.37 16.74 0.12
C LEU A 134 10.10 16.49 1.62
N LEU A 135 9.13 15.64 1.95
CA LEU A 135 8.78 15.33 3.34
C LEU A 135 9.88 14.60 4.09
N SER A 136 10.72 13.80 3.43
CA SER A 136 11.92 13.22 4.06
C SER A 136 12.97 14.26 4.40
N THR A 137 13.04 15.37 3.65
CA THR A 137 13.94 16.49 3.94
C THR A 137 13.46 17.24 5.19
N LEU A 138 12.15 17.48 5.30
CA LEU A 138 11.54 18.02 6.53
C LEU A 138 11.65 17.02 7.69
N GLY A 139 11.49 15.72 7.43
CA GLY A 139 11.58 14.65 8.42
C GLY A 139 12.98 14.55 9.03
N VAL A 140 14.04 14.70 8.23
CA VAL A 140 15.42 14.70 8.78
C VAL A 140 15.69 15.95 9.61
N TYR A 141 15.10 17.09 9.25
CA TYR A 141 15.17 18.31 10.05
C TYR A 141 14.49 18.14 11.41
N GLU A 142 13.26 17.62 11.45
CA GLU A 142 12.55 17.37 12.71
C GLU A 142 13.22 16.29 13.58
N ALA A 143 13.80 15.26 12.94
CA ALA A 143 14.63 14.28 13.64
C ALA A 143 15.86 14.94 14.27
N ALA A 144 16.58 15.77 13.51
CA ALA A 144 17.77 16.47 14.00
C ALA A 144 17.44 17.44 15.12
N ARG A 145 16.34 18.19 15.00
CA ARG A 145 15.84 19.06 16.07
C ARG A 145 15.51 18.27 17.33
N THR A 146 14.87 17.12 17.18
CA THR A 146 14.57 16.22 18.30
C THR A 146 15.87 15.75 18.97
N ILE A 147 16.89 15.37 18.19
CA ILE A 147 18.20 14.98 18.72
C ILE A 147 18.92 16.16 19.38
N ALA A 148 18.85 17.36 18.81
CA ALA A 148 19.49 18.56 19.38
C ALA A 148 18.89 18.95 20.75
N VAL A 149 17.60 18.68 20.96
CA VAL A 149 16.88 18.94 22.22
C VAL A 149 17.10 17.81 23.25
N TRP A 150 17.06 16.55 22.82
CA TRP A 150 17.15 15.39 23.71
C TRP A 150 18.58 14.85 23.90
N GLY A 151 19.51 15.21 23.03
CA GLY A 151 20.94 14.89 23.11
C GLY A 151 21.58 15.27 24.46
N PRO A 152 21.39 16.51 24.96
CA PRO A 152 21.89 16.90 26.28
C PRO A 152 21.36 16.07 27.45
N GLU A 153 20.21 15.42 27.27
CA GLU A 153 19.53 14.65 28.33
C GLU A 153 20.13 13.25 28.52
N GLN A 154 20.99 12.80 27.60
CA GLN A 154 21.60 11.47 27.67
C GLN A 154 22.28 11.24 29.03
N GLY A 155 22.00 10.09 29.66
CA GLY A 155 22.54 9.73 30.96
C GLY A 155 21.82 10.33 32.18
N HIS A 156 20.90 11.28 31.98
CA HIS A 156 20.12 11.87 33.06
C HIS A 156 18.87 11.04 33.37
N ASN A 157 18.60 10.80 34.65
CA ASN A 157 17.39 10.10 35.13
C ASN A 157 16.41 11.11 35.71
N ARG A 158 15.34 11.44 34.96
CA ARG A 158 14.41 12.53 35.33
C ARG A 158 12.99 12.08 35.64
N THR A 159 12.59 10.91 35.19
CA THR A 159 11.19 10.44 35.28
C THR A 159 11.03 9.19 36.12
N GLY A 160 12.03 8.81 36.92
CA GLY A 160 12.02 7.57 37.71
C GLY A 160 12.01 6.29 36.87
N SER A 161 11.96 6.41 35.54
CA SER A 161 11.89 5.32 34.56
C SER A 161 13.26 4.97 33.96
N GLY A 162 14.35 5.42 34.58
CA GLY A 162 15.73 5.19 34.14
C GLY A 162 16.35 6.36 33.37
N ALA A 163 17.65 6.26 33.13
CA ALA A 163 18.42 7.26 32.40
C ALA A 163 18.01 7.30 30.91
N VAL A 164 17.99 8.51 30.31
CA VAL A 164 17.76 8.66 28.87
C VAL A 164 18.91 8.01 28.10
N THR A 165 18.60 6.97 27.33
CA THR A 165 19.56 6.24 26.49
C THR A 165 19.56 6.76 25.05
N ASN A 166 20.63 6.46 24.30
CA ASN A 166 20.69 6.76 22.87
C ASN A 166 19.56 6.10 22.06
N ALA A 167 19.10 4.93 22.49
CA ALA A 167 17.96 4.26 21.87
C ALA A 167 16.68 5.09 22.03
N HIS A 168 16.45 5.68 23.21
CA HIS A 168 15.30 6.54 23.48
C HIS A 168 15.31 7.83 22.63
N ILE A 169 16.48 8.46 22.50
CA ILE A 169 16.66 9.67 21.67
C ILE A 169 16.40 9.34 20.20
N ARG A 170 16.98 8.24 19.71
CA ARG A 170 16.79 7.75 18.34
C ARG A 170 15.33 7.47 18.04
N ASP A 171 14.64 6.82 18.97
CA ASP A 171 13.24 6.47 18.85
C ASP A 171 12.36 7.73 18.77
N ARG A 172 12.57 8.71 19.65
CA ARG A 172 11.87 10.02 19.57
C ARG A 172 12.12 10.73 18.24
N ALA A 173 13.36 10.73 17.76
CA ALA A 173 13.72 11.34 16.49
C ALA A 173 13.04 10.62 15.31
N ARG A 174 12.95 9.29 15.36
CA ARG A 174 12.22 8.46 14.39
C ARG A 174 10.72 8.76 14.41
N ILE A 175 10.13 8.90 15.59
CA ILE A 175 8.71 9.27 15.76
C ILE A 175 8.43 10.65 15.14
N ALA A 176 9.28 11.64 15.40
CA ALA A 176 9.15 12.99 14.84
C ALA A 176 9.24 12.98 13.31
N ALA A 177 10.25 12.30 12.76
CA ALA A 177 10.38 12.12 11.31
C ALA A 177 9.17 11.40 10.69
N ALA A 178 8.71 10.32 11.32
CA ALA A 178 7.57 9.54 10.84
C ALA A 178 6.28 10.37 10.80
N ALA A 179 6.11 11.32 11.72
CA ALA A 179 4.93 12.19 11.76
C ALA A 179 4.87 13.10 10.53
N VAL A 180 6.03 13.62 10.10
CA VAL A 180 6.15 14.43 8.89
C VAL A 180 5.92 13.61 7.62
N ILE A 181 6.38 12.36 7.60
CA ILE A 181 6.29 11.48 6.42
C ILE A 181 4.92 10.79 6.31
N ALA A 182 4.15 10.72 7.40
CA ALA A 182 2.85 10.04 7.44
C ALA A 182 1.89 10.36 6.26
N PRO A 183 1.73 11.60 5.77
CA PRO A 183 0.79 11.90 4.70
C PRO A 183 1.04 11.15 3.39
N VAL A 184 2.30 10.81 3.08
CA VAL A 184 2.69 10.06 1.87
C VAL A 184 2.89 8.58 2.14
N ALA A 185 2.81 8.14 3.40
CA ALA A 185 2.95 6.74 3.73
C ALA A 185 1.68 5.98 3.31
N THR A 186 1.90 4.86 2.63
CA THR A 186 0.84 3.92 2.28
C THR A 186 0.56 3.05 3.50
N PRO A 187 -0.68 2.97 4.01
CA PRO A 187 -0.98 2.10 5.14
C PRO A 187 -0.60 0.66 4.79
N LEU A 188 0.14 0.01 5.68
CA LEU A 188 0.53 -1.38 5.53
C LEU A 188 -0.57 -2.27 6.10
N ALA A 189 -0.82 -3.40 5.44
CA ALA A 189 -1.62 -4.46 6.02
C ALA A 189 -1.02 -4.82 7.39
N ARG A 190 -1.89 -4.93 8.39
CA ARG A 190 -1.53 -5.14 9.80
C ARG A 190 -0.99 -6.56 10.02
N SER A 191 0.14 -6.91 9.40
CA SER A 191 0.92 -8.07 9.82
C SER A 191 1.51 -7.75 11.18
N ALA A 192 1.22 -8.59 12.17
CA ALA A 192 1.57 -8.38 13.57
C ALA A 192 3.09 -8.22 13.81
N ASN A 193 3.93 -8.56 12.82
CA ASN A 193 5.38 -8.59 12.93
C ASN A 193 6.11 -7.65 11.96
N PHE A 194 5.44 -6.63 11.42
CA PHE A 194 6.02 -5.84 10.32
C PHE A 194 7.26 -5.02 10.72
N CYS A 195 7.29 -4.49 11.94
CA CYS A 195 8.48 -3.84 12.48
C CYS A 195 8.44 -3.84 14.01
N ASP A 196 9.62 -3.83 14.62
CA ASP A 196 9.75 -3.71 16.07
C ASP A 196 9.30 -2.29 16.52
N ARG A 197 8.24 -2.25 17.34
CA ARG A 197 7.62 -1.01 17.80
C ARG A 197 8.08 -0.74 19.22
N SER A 198 8.68 0.42 19.42
CA SER A 198 9.08 0.87 20.75
C SER A 198 7.86 1.16 21.64
N ASP A 199 8.07 1.06 22.95
CA ASP A 199 7.06 1.47 23.93
C ASP A 199 6.68 2.95 23.80
N THR A 200 7.64 3.82 23.47
CA THR A 200 7.38 5.25 23.22
C THR A 200 6.41 5.43 22.04
N PHE A 201 6.64 4.70 20.95
CA PHE A 201 5.77 4.74 19.79
C PHE A 201 4.37 4.22 20.12
N ASN A 202 4.28 3.09 20.83
CA ASN A 202 3.00 2.53 21.26
C ASN A 202 2.21 3.50 22.16
N ARG A 203 2.89 4.19 23.08
CA ARG A 203 2.28 5.26 23.90
C ARG A 203 1.80 6.43 23.05
N THR A 204 2.57 6.83 22.05
CA THR A 204 2.21 7.91 21.11
C THR A 204 0.97 7.56 20.30
N ILE A 205 0.90 6.35 19.73
CA ILE A 205 -0.29 5.86 19.03
C ILE A 205 -1.50 5.78 19.96
N ARG A 206 -1.34 5.27 21.19
CA ARG A 206 -2.44 5.21 22.16
C ARG A 206 -2.93 6.62 22.52
N GLY A 207 -2.04 7.59 22.64
CA GLY A 207 -2.40 9.00 22.85
C GLY A 207 -3.20 9.58 21.69
N MET A 208 -2.79 9.31 20.45
CA MET A 208 -3.56 9.71 19.27
C MET A 208 -4.95 9.04 19.24
N ALA A 209 -5.03 7.75 19.56
CA ALA A 209 -6.29 7.02 19.62
C ALA A 209 -7.22 7.57 20.72
N ALA A 210 -6.67 7.91 21.88
CA ALA A 210 -7.40 8.54 22.98
C ALA A 210 -7.91 9.94 22.62
N ALA A 211 -7.23 10.66 21.72
CA ALA A 211 -7.67 11.95 21.19
C ALA A 211 -8.80 11.85 20.14
N GLY A 212 -9.47 10.69 20.02
CA GLY A 212 -10.60 10.50 19.11
C GLY A 212 -10.22 10.04 17.70
N LEU A 213 -8.93 9.80 17.42
CA LEU A 213 -8.46 9.18 16.19
C LEU A 213 -8.56 7.66 16.31
N MET A 214 -9.77 7.13 16.54
CA MET A 214 -9.97 5.71 16.84
C MET A 214 -9.61 4.81 15.64
N PRO A 215 -8.71 3.83 15.81
CA PRO A 215 -8.44 2.82 14.81
C PRO A 215 -9.25 1.57 15.13
N THR A 216 -10.56 1.57 14.88
CA THR A 216 -11.28 0.29 14.71
C THR A 216 -11.06 -0.16 13.27
N VAL A 217 -9.82 -0.51 12.91
CA VAL A 217 -9.48 -1.02 11.57
C VAL A 217 -9.48 -2.53 11.64
N VAL A 218 -10.66 -3.11 11.46
CA VAL A 218 -10.83 -4.48 10.99
C VAL A 218 -10.65 -4.42 9.47
N GLY A 219 -9.47 -4.80 8.98
CA GLY A 219 -9.16 -4.78 7.55
C GLY A 219 -7.71 -5.15 7.25
N THR A 220 -7.48 -6.41 6.91
CA THR A 220 -6.21 -7.00 6.47
C THR A 220 -5.94 -6.76 4.98
N ALA A 221 -6.21 -5.56 4.48
CA ALA A 221 -6.01 -5.31 3.06
C ALA A 221 -4.59 -4.81 2.80
N GLU A 222 -3.75 -5.65 2.22
CA GLU A 222 -2.75 -5.14 1.27
C GLU A 222 -3.49 -4.27 0.26
N VAL A 223 -2.85 -3.19 -0.22
CA VAL A 223 -3.39 -2.36 -1.30
C VAL A 223 -3.47 -3.22 -2.57
N ALA A 224 -4.53 -4.00 -2.68
CA ALA A 224 -4.79 -4.93 -3.77
C ALA A 224 -5.67 -4.30 -4.85
N SER A 225 -6.26 -3.12 -4.56
CA SER A 225 -7.17 -2.43 -5.47
C SER A 225 -6.85 -0.94 -5.62
N LEU A 226 -7.23 -0.38 -6.78
CA LEU A 226 -7.10 1.04 -7.09
C LEU A 226 -7.90 1.92 -6.10
N SER A 227 -9.07 1.46 -5.64
CA SER A 227 -9.87 2.19 -4.66
C SER A 227 -9.19 2.30 -3.30
N GLN A 228 -8.42 1.28 -2.89
CA GLN A 228 -7.58 1.36 -1.69
C GLN A 228 -6.38 2.27 -1.89
N ALA A 229 -5.75 2.27 -3.08
CA ALA A 229 -4.69 3.21 -3.41
C ALA A 229 -5.17 4.67 -3.36
N LEU A 230 -6.42 4.91 -3.79
CA LEU A 230 -7.08 6.22 -3.75
C LEU A 230 -7.63 6.59 -2.35
N GLY A 231 -7.72 5.63 -1.44
CA GLY A 231 -8.05 5.83 -0.03
C GLY A 231 -9.49 6.29 0.21
N THR A 232 -10.44 5.35 0.29
CA THR A 232 -11.86 5.62 0.59
C THR A 232 -12.17 5.87 2.07
N GLU A 233 -11.20 5.69 2.97
CA GLU A 233 -11.40 5.87 4.41
C GLU A 233 -11.23 7.32 4.87
N SER A 234 -11.95 7.69 5.94
CA SER A 234 -11.80 9.02 6.55
C SER A 234 -10.39 9.21 7.09
N TYR A 235 -9.89 10.46 7.02
CA TYR A 235 -8.55 10.83 7.48
C TYR A 235 -8.29 10.39 8.94
N MET A 236 -9.30 10.51 9.81
CA MET A 236 -9.20 10.12 11.22
C MET A 236 -8.87 8.63 11.42
N ARG A 237 -9.34 7.77 10.52
CA ARG A 237 -9.08 6.32 10.57
C ARG A 237 -7.73 5.96 9.92
N ARG A 238 -7.39 6.67 8.85
CA ARG A 238 -6.18 6.42 8.05
C ARG A 238 -4.91 6.95 8.70
N GLY A 239 -4.99 8.08 9.42
CA GLY A 239 -3.85 8.76 10.03
C GLY A 239 -2.97 7.88 10.90
N PRO A 240 -3.51 7.17 11.92
CA PRO A 240 -2.72 6.28 12.78
C PRO A 240 -2.05 5.12 12.01
N ALA A 241 -2.72 4.58 10.98
CA ALA A 241 -2.16 3.50 10.16
C ALA A 241 -1.02 4.01 9.26
N GLN A 242 -1.19 5.19 8.65
CA GLN A 242 -0.15 5.85 7.86
C GLN A 242 1.04 6.24 8.73
N PHE A 243 0.81 6.74 9.94
CA PHE A 243 1.85 7.05 10.89
C PHE A 243 2.63 5.79 11.32
N ALA A 244 1.93 4.68 11.58
CA ALA A 244 2.58 3.39 11.85
C ALA A 244 3.40 2.89 10.68
N SER A 245 2.89 3.03 9.46
CA SER A 245 3.66 2.66 8.28
C SER A 245 4.88 3.57 8.09
N ALA A 246 4.73 4.89 8.29
CA ALA A 246 5.82 5.84 8.19
C ALA A 246 6.90 5.50 9.22
N TYR A 247 6.51 5.20 10.46
CA TYR A 247 7.44 4.79 11.51
C TYR A 247 8.20 3.52 11.11
N CYS A 248 7.49 2.47 10.68
CA CYS A 248 8.14 1.22 10.26
C CYS A 248 9.09 1.40 9.07
N GLY A 249 8.72 2.22 8.09
CA GLY A 249 9.56 2.50 6.91
C GLY A 249 10.69 3.50 7.17
N THR A 250 10.66 4.24 8.28
CA THR A 250 11.67 5.25 8.63
C THR A 250 12.71 4.63 9.56
N ASN A 251 13.99 4.89 9.31
CA ASN A 251 15.09 4.63 10.22
C ASN A 251 15.88 5.93 10.41
N VAL A 252 16.27 6.21 11.64
CA VAL A 252 17.06 7.39 12.00
C VAL A 252 18.33 6.92 12.68
N THR A 253 19.46 7.38 12.20
CA THR A 253 20.76 7.24 12.87
C THR A 253 21.33 8.62 13.10
N PHE A 254 22.14 8.76 14.14
CA PHE A 254 22.82 10.01 14.41
C PHE A 254 24.22 9.73 14.93
N THR A 255 25.14 10.62 14.59
CA THR A 255 26.49 10.65 15.13
C THR A 255 26.66 12.00 15.84
N GLY A 256 26.96 11.95 17.14
CA GLY A 256 27.40 13.10 17.93
C GLY A 256 28.90 12.99 18.18
N GLY A 257 29.61 14.12 18.18
CA GLY A 257 31.03 14.11 18.58
C GLY A 257 31.95 15.11 17.91
N ILE A 258 31.47 15.96 16.98
CA ILE A 258 32.32 17.06 16.50
C ILE A 258 32.05 18.27 17.39
N ILE A 259 32.93 18.46 18.38
CA ILE A 259 33.04 19.73 19.11
C ILE A 259 33.52 20.74 18.06
N THR A 260 32.61 21.59 17.61
CA THR A 260 32.99 22.66 16.69
C THR A 260 33.41 23.82 17.59
N GLN A 261 34.72 24.07 17.70
CA GLN A 261 35.25 25.24 18.39
C GLN A 261 34.81 26.48 17.61
N MET A 262 33.67 27.06 18.00
CA MET A 262 33.34 28.42 17.64
C MET A 262 33.94 29.33 18.70
N ALA A 263 34.47 30.48 18.28
CA ALA A 263 35.42 31.38 18.97
C ALA A 263 35.10 31.85 20.41
N SER A 264 34.07 31.33 21.09
CA SER A 264 33.80 31.55 22.51
C SER A 264 32.98 30.44 23.23
N SER A 265 32.61 29.33 22.58
CA SER A 265 31.92 28.22 23.25
C SER A 265 32.03 26.90 22.48
N ASP A 266 32.43 25.82 23.16
CA ASP A 266 32.37 24.46 22.62
C ASP A 266 30.90 24.05 22.44
N ARG A 267 30.45 23.94 21.18
CA ARG A 267 29.12 23.41 20.85
C ARG A 267 29.26 22.07 20.13
N THR A 268 28.54 21.08 20.64
CA THR A 268 28.44 19.76 20.01
C THR A 268 27.50 19.85 18.81
N THR A 269 27.97 19.40 17.65
CA THR A 269 27.14 19.27 16.45
C THR A 269 26.72 17.81 16.26
N PHE A 270 25.43 17.57 16.04
CA PHE A 270 24.88 16.25 15.72
C PHE A 270 24.60 16.15 14.23
N THR A 271 25.09 15.10 13.59
CA THR A 271 24.72 14.76 12.21
C THR A 271 23.69 13.65 12.24
N THR A 272 22.49 13.96 11.76
CA THR A 272 21.36 13.04 11.70
C THR A 272 21.20 12.52 10.28
N ARG A 273 21.03 11.22 10.13
CA ARG A 273 20.73 10.56 8.86
C ARG A 273 19.39 9.84 8.97
N LEU A 274 18.50 10.17 8.05
CA LEU A 274 17.20 9.55 7.89
C LEU A 274 17.24 8.67 6.63
N THR A 275 16.75 7.45 6.77
CA THR A 275 16.45 6.54 5.66
C THR A 275 14.97 6.22 5.71
N TYR A 276 14.25 6.46 4.62
CA TYR A 276 12.84 6.13 4.49
C TYR A 276 12.62 5.19 3.31
N ASP A 277 12.12 4.00 3.59
CA ASP A 277 11.71 3.02 2.58
C ASP A 277 10.24 3.32 2.18
N HIS A 278 10.08 4.12 1.13
CA HIS A 278 8.79 4.58 0.63
C HIS A 278 8.12 3.52 -0.24
N LYS A 279 6.93 3.06 0.15
CA LYS A 279 6.15 2.07 -0.60
C LYS A 279 5.47 2.69 -1.83
N ILE A 280 5.68 2.08 -2.99
CA ILE A 280 5.02 2.47 -4.25
C ILE A 280 3.52 2.24 -4.13
N GLN A 281 2.71 3.27 -4.40
CA GLN A 281 1.25 3.24 -4.23
C GLN A 281 0.54 2.54 -5.37
N PHE A 282 1.06 2.64 -6.60
CA PHE A 282 0.48 2.02 -7.78
C PHE A 282 1.23 0.72 -8.11
N PRO A 283 0.64 -0.48 -7.91
CA PRO A 283 1.33 -1.76 -8.11
C PRO A 283 1.92 -1.93 -9.51
N PHE A 284 1.22 -1.47 -10.55
CA PHE A 284 1.68 -1.51 -11.94
C PHE A 284 2.96 -0.70 -12.18
N MET A 285 3.23 0.30 -11.34
CA MET A 285 4.44 1.14 -11.39
C MET A 285 5.56 0.61 -10.49
N GLY A 286 5.29 -0.45 -9.71
CA GLY A 286 6.23 -1.03 -8.75
C GLY A 286 7.56 -1.43 -9.40
N ARG A 287 7.51 -2.11 -10.55
CA ARG A 287 8.70 -2.55 -11.29
C ARG A 287 9.52 -1.41 -11.90
N VAL A 288 8.89 -0.27 -12.17
CA VAL A 288 9.54 0.87 -12.82
C VAL A 288 10.25 1.75 -11.79
N PHE A 289 9.61 1.99 -10.64
CA PHE A 289 10.09 2.98 -9.64
C PHE A 289 10.63 2.36 -8.35
N GLY A 290 10.43 1.06 -8.12
CA GLY A 290 10.74 0.42 -6.85
C GLY A 290 11.58 -0.85 -6.99
N GLN A 291 12.18 -1.23 -5.87
CA GLN A 291 12.81 -2.53 -5.67
C GLN A 291 11.83 -3.42 -4.90
N MET A 292 11.72 -4.69 -5.29
CA MET A 292 10.86 -5.64 -4.59
C MET A 292 11.42 -5.92 -3.18
N SER A 293 10.58 -5.77 -2.17
CA SER A 293 10.87 -6.14 -0.77
C SER A 293 9.83 -7.14 -0.28
N ALA A 294 10.01 -7.66 0.94
CA ALA A 294 9.02 -8.51 1.61
C ALA A 294 7.63 -7.85 1.76
N THR A 295 7.55 -6.53 1.54
CA THR A 295 6.39 -5.69 1.85
C THR A 295 5.75 -5.08 0.60
N GLY A 296 6.28 -5.46 -0.57
CA GLY A 296 5.97 -4.91 -1.89
C GLY A 296 7.11 -4.08 -2.47
N TYR A 297 6.82 -3.33 -3.53
CA TYR A 297 7.79 -2.45 -4.17
C TYR A 297 8.04 -1.19 -3.32
N THR A 298 9.31 -0.92 -3.02
CA THR A 298 9.73 0.24 -2.22
C THR A 298 10.86 1.01 -2.92
N THR A 299 10.91 2.32 -2.70
CA THR A 299 12.03 3.17 -3.08
C THR A 299 12.67 3.77 -1.84
N ARG A 300 14.00 3.68 -1.74
CA ARG A 300 14.75 4.14 -0.57
C ARG A 300 15.15 5.60 -0.72
N ILE A 301 14.75 6.43 0.22
CA ILE A 301 15.08 7.85 0.27
C ILE A 301 15.99 8.10 1.48
N THR A 302 17.20 8.55 1.24
CA THR A 302 18.17 8.89 2.30
C THR A 302 18.40 10.40 2.33
N ARG A 303 18.39 10.97 3.53
CA ARG A 303 18.67 12.38 3.80
C ARG A 303 19.59 12.52 5.01
N ALA A 304 20.39 13.58 5.04
CA ALA A 304 21.22 13.90 6.18
C ALA A 304 21.12 15.40 6.49
N TYR A 305 21.17 15.74 7.77
CA TYR A 305 21.16 17.12 8.24
C TYR A 305 21.99 17.22 9.52
N SER A 306 22.79 18.28 9.63
CA SER A 306 23.63 18.54 10.80
C SER A 306 23.10 19.76 11.55
N MET A 307 22.97 19.63 12.86
CA MET A 307 22.42 20.67 13.73
C MET A 307 23.26 20.78 15.00
N THR A 308 23.50 22.03 15.43
CA THR A 308 24.15 22.29 16.72
C THR A 308 23.21 21.97 17.87
N GLN A 309 23.75 21.37 18.93
CA GLN A 309 23.04 21.08 20.17
C GLN A 309 22.37 22.34 20.73
N HIS A 310 21.14 22.19 21.21
CA HIS A 310 20.46 23.23 21.96
C HIS A 310 20.87 23.16 23.44
N LEU A 311 20.75 24.29 24.16
CA LEU A 311 20.87 24.29 25.62
C LEU A 311 19.89 23.26 26.20
N SER A 312 20.29 22.55 27.25
CA SER A 312 19.40 21.57 27.90
C SER A 312 18.12 22.30 28.31
N PRO A 313 16.94 21.80 27.87
CA PRO A 313 15.66 22.47 28.13
C PRO A 313 15.31 22.49 29.61
N ASN A 314 15.99 21.69 30.43
CA ASN A 314 15.83 21.68 31.87
C ASN A 314 17.22 21.53 32.49
N PRO A 315 17.97 22.62 32.73
CA PRO A 315 19.29 22.54 33.34
C PRO A 315 19.18 21.98 34.76
N ILE A 316 20.17 21.17 35.18
CA ILE A 316 20.26 20.78 36.60
C ILE A 316 20.47 22.08 37.38
N LEU A 317 19.53 22.40 38.28
CA LEU A 317 19.69 23.54 39.17
C LEU A 317 20.97 23.33 40.01
N PRO A 318 21.82 24.35 40.17
CA PRO A 318 22.97 24.25 41.07
C PRO A 318 22.47 23.83 42.45
N LYS A 319 23.17 22.88 43.08
CA LYS A 319 22.84 22.47 44.45
C LYS A 319 23.02 23.69 45.34
N SER A 320 22.11 23.92 46.28
CA SER A 320 22.07 25.09 47.17
C SER A 320 23.35 25.32 48.01
N ASN A 321 24.30 24.37 47.99
CA ASN A 321 25.54 24.46 48.75
C ASN A 321 26.69 25.13 47.97
N ASP A 322 26.49 25.44 46.68
CA ASP A 322 27.50 26.10 45.83
C ASP A 322 27.22 27.62 45.64
N ILE A 323 26.28 28.18 46.42
CA ILE A 323 26.00 29.63 46.48
C ILE A 323 26.40 30.13 47.87
N LEU A 324 27.71 30.17 48.14
CA LEU A 324 28.32 30.89 49.25
C LEU A 324 29.59 31.59 48.75
#